data_AF-A0A267FT80-F1
#
_entry.id   AF-A0A267FT80-F1
#
_cell.length_a   1.000
_cell.length_b   1.000
_cell.length_c   1.000
_cell.angle_alpha   90.00
_cell.angle_beta   90.00
_cell.angle_gamma   90.00
#
_symmetry.space_group_name_H-M   'P 1'
#
loop_
_entity.id
_entity.type
_entity.pdbx_description
1 polymer ?
#
loop_
_entity_poly.entity_id
_entity_poly.type
_entity_poly.pdbx_seq_one_letter_code
_entity_poly.pdbx_strand_id
1 'polypeptide(L)'
;MATYTSAEVDGLPSIHRPKPREVWKFDDEAGDSATKARQMYELQDQLRSQREELRRRDEVIRELTNRDPAGGSGVWAASAAVNGVGATSALLEHGHCGITACPSARSEVAALRVKVDGLQAKLREKQLELDSALESAQRHRAEADRLREDNARQLALNAELSRQIDCCEATRGSYEEVKSRSGQAVFELQEQLRRAQDRTRDLEAKLADRDVRDAGRSSAERRLTEFAANLAYHLEVSESASLDTLINRASSLAQEAATLRARSRSQEEQLAAHEAEARANRETIQRLLAEVNREHRLRPPIRRTSRSSARALRSSQLNETIWPDKLSCWRPGWSPTGGCWKPPRLSWRRRTATWRRSIRQVGSCSAEQRTVSSSWPPCSSPWLQR
;
A
#
# COMPACT_ATOMS: atom_id res chain seq x y z
N MET A 1 -6.11 20.22 -42.72
CA MET A 1 -5.91 18.77 -42.55
C MET A 1 -4.55 18.41 -43.13
N ALA A 2 -3.51 18.47 -42.29
CA ALA A 2 -2.15 18.13 -42.68
C ALA A 2 -1.78 16.83 -41.96
N THR A 3 -1.57 15.77 -42.74
CA THR A 3 -1.12 14.45 -42.28
C THR A 3 0.39 14.50 -42.08
N TYR A 4 0.84 14.43 -40.83
CA TYR A 4 2.26 14.30 -40.50
C TYR A 4 2.62 12.81 -40.54
N THR A 5 3.38 12.44 -41.56
CA THR A 5 4.03 11.15 -41.74
C THR A 5 5.32 11.08 -40.91
N SER A 6 5.56 9.91 -40.34
CA SER A 6 6.85 9.28 -40.05
C SER A 6 7.96 10.13 -39.43
N ALA A 7 8.19 9.90 -38.13
CA ALA A 7 9.52 9.97 -37.55
C ALA A 7 9.94 8.54 -37.16
N GLU A 8 10.84 7.99 -37.99
CA GLU A 8 11.77 6.94 -37.57
C GLU A 8 12.52 7.45 -36.34
N VAL A 9 12.36 6.76 -35.21
CA VAL A 9 13.23 6.96 -34.05
C VAL A 9 14.10 5.71 -33.94
N ASP A 10 15.33 5.94 -34.35
CA ASP A 10 16.55 5.20 -34.09
C ASP A 10 16.48 4.20 -32.92
N GLY A 11 16.67 2.93 -33.30
CA GLY A 11 17.56 1.97 -32.67
C GLY A 11 18.04 2.26 -31.24
N LEU A 12 17.19 1.98 -30.26
CA LEU A 12 17.68 1.69 -28.92
C LEU A 12 18.36 0.31 -28.95
N PRO A 13 19.61 0.17 -28.48
CA PRO A 13 20.26 -1.12 -28.36
C PRO A 13 19.42 -1.97 -27.41
N SER A 14 18.98 -3.12 -27.92
CA SER A 14 18.30 -4.17 -27.16
C SER A 14 19.10 -4.45 -25.88
N ILE A 15 18.59 -3.97 -24.75
CA ILE A 15 19.13 -4.27 -23.43
C ILE A 15 18.94 -5.77 -23.26
N HIS A 16 20.02 -6.51 -23.50
CA HIS A 16 20.14 -7.91 -23.16
C HIS A 16 19.67 -8.05 -21.71
N ARG A 17 18.47 -8.63 -21.52
CA ARG A 17 18.08 -9.15 -20.23
C ARG A 17 19.22 -10.07 -19.78
N PRO A 18 19.83 -9.83 -18.61
CA PRO A 18 20.79 -10.78 -18.08
C PRO A 18 20.07 -12.12 -17.99
N LYS A 19 20.60 -13.14 -18.68
CA LYS A 19 20.17 -14.52 -18.48
C LYS A 19 20.14 -14.76 -16.97
N PRO A 20 19.07 -15.36 -16.42
CA PRO A 20 19.08 -15.75 -15.02
C PRO A 20 20.35 -16.55 -14.81
N ARG A 21 21.21 -16.07 -13.90
CA ARG A 21 22.41 -16.76 -13.47
C ARG A 21 22.02 -18.22 -13.27
N GLU A 22 22.59 -19.09 -14.08
CA GLU A 22 22.64 -20.50 -13.77
C GLU A 22 23.16 -20.58 -12.34
N VAL A 23 22.26 -20.99 -11.45
CA VAL A 23 22.61 -21.34 -10.09
C VAL A 23 23.61 -22.46 -10.27
N TRP A 24 24.89 -22.11 -10.16
CA TRP A 24 25.96 -23.07 -9.96
C TRP A 24 25.52 -23.85 -8.73
N LYS A 25 24.96 -25.03 -8.98
CA LYS A 25 24.90 -26.07 -7.97
C LYS A 25 26.36 -26.29 -7.64
N PHE A 26 26.78 -25.77 -6.48
CA PHE A 26 27.92 -26.31 -5.79
C PHE A 26 27.55 -27.78 -5.59
N ASP A 27 28.02 -28.63 -6.50
CA ASP A 27 28.10 -30.04 -6.22
C ASP A 27 28.92 -30.12 -4.93
N ASP A 28 28.29 -30.63 -3.89
CA ASP A 28 28.87 -30.73 -2.56
C ASP A 28 30.26 -31.39 -2.67
N GLU A 29 31.33 -30.59 -2.53
CA GLU A 29 32.74 -31.02 -2.38
C GLU A 29 32.97 -31.81 -1.07
N ALA A 30 31.94 -32.47 -0.53
CA ALA A 30 32.06 -33.36 0.62
C ALA A 30 33.03 -34.53 0.32
N GLY A 31 33.17 -34.92 -0.96
CA GLY A 31 34.13 -35.94 -1.41
C GLY A 31 35.59 -35.50 -1.38
N ASP A 32 35.88 -34.21 -1.57
CA ASP A 32 37.24 -33.68 -1.63
C ASP A 32 37.82 -33.31 -0.26
N SER A 33 36.98 -33.14 0.76
CA SER A 33 37.48 -32.93 2.12
C SER A 33 38.22 -34.15 2.66
N ALA A 34 37.75 -35.36 2.31
CA ALA A 34 38.35 -36.61 2.75
C ALA A 34 39.68 -36.90 2.06
N THR A 35 39.82 -36.55 0.78
CA THR A 35 41.08 -36.67 0.03
C THR A 35 42.10 -35.63 0.49
N LYS A 36 41.68 -34.37 0.70
CA LYS A 36 42.51 -33.30 1.29
C LYS A 36 42.98 -33.67 2.69
N ALA A 37 42.13 -34.26 3.52
CA ALA A 37 42.51 -34.73 4.86
C ALA A 37 43.54 -35.87 4.84
N ARG A 38 43.41 -36.82 3.89
CA ARG A 38 44.40 -37.89 3.68
C ARG A 38 45.74 -37.35 3.22
N GLN A 39 45.74 -36.43 2.25
CA GLN A 39 46.96 -35.77 1.77
C GLN A 39 47.64 -34.96 2.88
N MET A 40 46.87 -34.28 3.72
CA MET A 40 47.42 -33.53 4.85
C MET A 40 48.07 -34.45 5.89
N TYR A 41 47.46 -35.61 6.16
CA TYR A 41 48.08 -36.64 7.02
C TYR A 41 49.38 -37.19 6.43
N GLU A 42 49.40 -37.47 5.12
CA GLU A 42 50.60 -37.96 4.44
C GLU A 42 51.75 -36.94 4.47
N LEU A 43 51.44 -35.65 4.25
CA LEU A 43 52.41 -34.56 4.37
C LEU A 43 52.92 -34.39 5.81
N GLN A 44 52.06 -34.54 6.82
CA GLN A 44 52.48 -34.52 8.22
C GLN A 44 53.42 -35.67 8.57
N ASP A 45 53.17 -36.86 8.03
CA ASP A 45 54.00 -38.04 8.27
C ASP A 45 55.35 -37.92 7.55
N GLN A 46 55.36 -37.36 6.34
CA GLN A 46 56.60 -36.99 5.62
C GLN A 46 57.43 -35.98 6.41
N LEU A 47 56.81 -34.93 6.96
CA LEU A 47 57.51 -33.94 7.80
C LEU A 47 58.05 -34.57 9.08
N ARG A 48 57.32 -35.50 9.70
CA ARG A 48 57.79 -36.23 10.88
C ARG A 48 59.00 -37.10 10.56
N SER A 49 58.95 -37.84 9.45
CA SER A 49 60.06 -38.67 8.96
C SER A 49 61.32 -37.84 8.68
N GLN A 50 61.19 -36.71 7.97
CA GLN A 50 62.32 -35.81 7.71
C GLN A 50 62.92 -35.22 8.99
N ARG A 51 62.09 -34.86 9.98
CA ARG A 51 62.56 -34.38 11.29
C ARG A 51 63.33 -35.46 12.05
N GLU A 52 62.88 -36.71 12.01
CA GLU A 52 63.61 -37.82 12.61
C GLU A 52 64.92 -38.10 11.90
N GLU A 53 64.96 -38.00 10.57
CA GLU A 53 66.18 -38.19 9.80
C GLU A 53 67.21 -37.09 10.10
N LEU A 54 66.78 -35.83 10.20
CA LEU A 54 67.64 -34.74 10.65
C LEU A 54 68.17 -34.98 12.06
N ARG A 55 67.33 -35.44 13.00
CA ARG A 55 67.78 -35.81 14.35
C ARG A 55 68.81 -36.94 14.35
N ARG A 56 68.63 -37.97 13.49
CA ARG A 56 69.63 -39.05 13.33
C ARG A 56 70.94 -38.51 12.77
N ARG A 57 70.89 -37.60 11.79
CA ARG A 57 72.09 -36.95 11.23
C ARG A 57 72.78 -36.07 12.28
N ASP A 58 72.03 -35.33 13.07
CA ASP A 58 72.56 -34.52 14.19
C ASP A 58 73.17 -35.40 15.27
N GLU A 59 72.62 -36.58 15.55
CA GLU A 59 73.22 -37.57 16.45
C GLU A 59 74.56 -38.08 15.90
N VAL A 60 74.62 -38.45 14.62
CA VAL A 60 75.88 -38.87 13.97
C VAL A 60 76.90 -37.75 13.98
N ILE A 61 76.50 -36.50 13.69
CA ILE A 61 77.39 -35.35 13.80
C ILE A 61 77.88 -35.21 15.24
N ARG A 62 77.02 -35.37 16.24
CA ARG A 62 77.39 -35.31 17.65
C ARG A 62 78.33 -36.44 18.05
N GLU A 63 78.12 -37.66 17.58
CA GLU A 63 79.01 -38.80 17.79
C GLU A 63 80.38 -38.59 17.10
N LEU A 64 80.40 -38.02 15.90
CA LEU A 64 81.63 -37.66 15.19
C LEU A 64 82.34 -36.46 15.82
N THR A 65 81.61 -35.54 16.43
CA THR A 65 82.15 -34.37 17.13
C THR A 65 82.67 -34.74 18.52
N ASN A 66 81.97 -35.64 19.23
CA ASN A 66 82.37 -36.18 20.53
C ASN A 66 83.44 -37.28 20.41
N ARG A 67 83.63 -37.85 19.21
CA ARG A 67 84.88 -38.52 18.85
C ARG A 67 85.96 -37.46 18.72
N ASP A 68 86.47 -37.03 19.87
CA ASP A 68 87.69 -36.24 19.94
C ASP A 68 88.78 -36.87 19.04
N PRO A 69 89.49 -36.08 18.21
CA PRO A 69 90.64 -36.54 17.44
C PRO A 69 91.86 -36.88 18.32
N ALA A 70 91.69 -36.96 19.64
CA ALA A 70 92.75 -37.19 20.63
C ALA A 70 93.41 -38.58 20.56
N GLY A 71 92.99 -39.46 19.63
CA GLY A 71 93.53 -40.82 19.49
C GLY A 71 94.25 -41.14 18.18
N GLY A 72 94.47 -40.18 17.26
CA GLY A 72 94.98 -40.53 15.92
C GLY A 72 95.75 -39.45 15.19
N SER A 73 97.08 -39.46 15.37
CA SER A 73 98.08 -39.15 14.33
C SER A 73 98.15 -37.70 13.80
N GLY A 74 98.71 -36.80 14.61
CA GLY A 74 100.03 -36.20 14.35
C GLY A 74 100.43 -35.68 12.95
N VAL A 75 99.55 -35.10 12.11
CA VAL A 75 99.98 -34.61 10.78
C VAL A 75 99.69 -33.12 10.48
N TRP A 76 98.88 -32.40 11.26
CA TRP A 76 98.47 -31.03 10.85
C TRP A 76 99.09 -29.86 11.64
N ALA A 77 100.05 -30.13 12.52
CA ALA A 77 100.81 -29.10 13.24
C ALA A 77 102.18 -28.78 12.59
N ALA A 78 102.31 -28.89 11.26
CA ALA A 78 103.55 -28.55 10.54
C ALA A 78 103.43 -27.32 9.61
N SER A 79 102.27 -26.66 9.49
CA SER A 79 102.09 -25.54 8.55
C SER A 79 102.30 -24.13 9.14
N ALA A 80 102.46 -23.99 10.46
CA ALA A 80 102.66 -22.67 11.09
C ALA A 80 104.14 -22.19 11.10
N ALA A 81 105.08 -22.98 10.58
CA ALA A 81 106.52 -22.65 10.60
C ALA A 81 107.12 -22.26 9.23
N VAL A 82 106.31 -22.16 8.15
CA VAL A 82 106.83 -21.96 6.78
C VAL A 82 106.73 -20.50 6.27
N ASN A 83 106.28 -19.54 7.09
CA ASN A 83 106.29 -18.11 6.72
C ASN A 83 107.54 -17.33 7.21
N GLY A 84 108.62 -18.04 7.52
CA GLY A 84 109.94 -17.47 7.77
C GLY A 84 110.81 -17.38 6.51
N VAL A 85 110.29 -16.85 5.39
CA VAL A 85 111.06 -16.65 4.14
C VAL A 85 111.87 -15.34 4.22
N GLY A 86 112.71 -15.22 5.26
CA GLY A 86 113.54 -14.03 5.49
C GLY A 86 114.93 -14.31 6.06
N ALA A 87 115.29 -15.56 6.35
CA ALA A 87 116.52 -15.88 7.10
C ALA A 87 117.53 -16.79 6.36
N THR A 88 117.42 -16.94 5.04
CA THR A 88 118.37 -17.79 4.25
C THR A 88 119.11 -17.06 3.14
N SER A 89 119.19 -15.72 3.18
CA SER A 89 120.01 -14.94 2.24
C SER A 89 121.39 -14.54 2.77
N ALA A 90 121.72 -14.81 4.03
CA ALA A 90 122.99 -14.40 4.63
C ALA A 90 124.04 -15.53 4.78
N LEU A 91 123.82 -16.71 4.20
CA LEU A 91 124.71 -17.88 4.39
C LEU A 91 125.12 -18.55 3.07
N LEU A 92 125.25 -17.75 2.00
CA LEU A 92 125.62 -18.26 0.67
C LEU A 92 126.73 -17.45 -0.01
N GLU A 93 127.59 -16.78 0.77
CA GLU A 93 128.75 -16.06 0.23
C GLU A 93 130.12 -16.61 0.65
N HIS A 94 130.21 -17.71 1.39
CA HIS A 94 131.52 -18.27 1.76
C HIS A 94 131.63 -19.75 1.44
N GLY A 95 132.44 -20.07 0.43
CA GLY A 95 132.96 -21.42 0.22
C GLY A 95 132.99 -21.91 -1.22
N HIS A 96 133.65 -21.19 -2.13
CA HIS A 96 134.22 -21.82 -3.32
C HIS A 96 135.38 -22.72 -2.89
N CYS A 97 135.08 -23.93 -2.40
CA CYS A 97 136.09 -24.97 -2.20
C CYS A 97 135.95 -25.99 -3.33
N GLY A 98 136.90 -25.96 -4.25
CA GLY A 98 137.01 -26.83 -5.41
C GLY A 98 137.30 -28.28 -5.03
N ILE A 99 136.29 -28.99 -4.53
CA ILE A 99 136.26 -30.45 -4.57
C ILE A 99 135.57 -30.80 -5.89
N THR A 100 136.25 -31.57 -6.74
CA THR A 100 135.66 -32.23 -7.89
C THR A 100 134.60 -33.22 -7.41
N ALA A 101 133.41 -32.71 -7.10
CA ALA A 101 132.24 -33.53 -6.83
C ALA A 101 132.00 -34.42 -8.05
N CYS A 102 131.80 -35.72 -7.81
CA CYS A 102 131.44 -36.68 -8.86
C CYS A 102 130.28 -36.09 -9.70
N PRO A 103 130.34 -36.18 -11.04
CA PRO A 103 129.28 -35.71 -11.93
C PRO A 103 127.86 -36.16 -11.53
N SER A 104 127.73 -37.33 -10.89
CA SER A 104 126.47 -37.84 -10.32
C SER A 104 125.85 -36.90 -9.29
N ALA A 105 126.63 -36.40 -8.32
CA ALA A 105 126.10 -35.55 -7.25
C ALA A 105 125.61 -34.18 -7.78
N ARG A 106 126.28 -33.63 -8.80
CA ARG A 106 125.82 -32.39 -9.47
C ARG A 106 124.53 -32.61 -10.25
N SER A 107 124.42 -33.74 -10.94
CA SER A 107 123.20 -34.16 -11.64
C SER A 107 122.03 -34.34 -10.67
N GLU A 108 122.26 -35.02 -9.54
CA GLU A 108 121.25 -35.22 -8.50
C GLU A 108 120.78 -33.90 -7.87
N VAL A 109 121.71 -32.99 -7.55
CA VAL A 109 121.37 -31.65 -7.04
C VAL A 109 120.56 -30.86 -8.07
N ALA A 110 120.93 -30.91 -9.36
CA ALA A 110 120.15 -30.28 -10.43
C ALA A 110 118.76 -30.90 -10.59
N ALA A 111 118.64 -32.23 -10.53
CA ALA A 111 117.36 -32.94 -10.60
C ALA A 111 116.45 -32.61 -9.40
N LEU A 112 117.02 -32.53 -8.19
CA LEU A 112 116.29 -32.09 -7.00
C LEU A 112 115.86 -30.63 -7.12
N ARG A 113 116.70 -29.75 -7.68
CA ARG A 113 116.34 -28.35 -7.93
C ARG A 113 115.12 -28.24 -8.85
N VAL A 114 115.12 -28.95 -9.98
CA VAL A 114 113.98 -28.98 -10.91
C VAL A 114 112.71 -29.51 -10.23
N LYS A 115 112.83 -30.53 -9.37
CA LYS A 115 111.68 -31.04 -8.58
C LYS A 115 111.15 -30.00 -7.61
N VAL A 116 112.03 -29.29 -6.89
CA VAL A 116 111.64 -28.22 -5.97
C VAL A 116 110.94 -27.10 -6.73
N ASP A 117 111.51 -26.64 -7.84
CA ASP A 117 110.92 -25.58 -8.66
C ASP A 117 109.55 -26.02 -9.22
N GLY A 118 109.42 -27.27 -9.66
CA GLY A 118 108.15 -27.85 -10.11
C GLY A 118 107.09 -27.99 -9.00
N LEU A 119 107.47 -28.37 -7.79
CA LEU A 119 106.57 -28.40 -6.63
C LEU A 119 106.15 -27.00 -6.22
N GLN A 120 107.06 -26.01 -6.26
CA GLN A 120 106.73 -24.62 -5.98
C GLN A 120 105.77 -24.04 -7.03
N ALA A 121 105.93 -24.39 -8.32
CA ALA A 121 104.99 -23.97 -9.37
C ALA A 121 103.59 -24.54 -9.11
N LYS A 122 103.47 -25.84 -8.80
CA LYS A 122 102.20 -26.48 -8.43
C LYS A 122 101.57 -25.86 -7.18
N LEU A 123 102.38 -25.53 -6.17
CA LEU A 123 101.88 -24.85 -4.97
C LEU A 123 101.27 -23.49 -5.32
N ARG A 124 101.94 -22.69 -6.15
CA ARG A 124 101.42 -21.40 -6.64
C ARG A 124 100.14 -21.57 -7.45
N GLU A 125 100.09 -22.56 -8.34
CA GLU A 125 98.88 -22.90 -9.11
C GLU A 125 97.71 -23.26 -8.18
N LYS A 126 97.93 -24.11 -7.17
CA LYS A 126 96.90 -24.45 -6.18
C LYS A 126 96.49 -23.28 -5.31
N GLN A 127 97.41 -22.36 -4.99
CA GLN A 127 97.08 -21.12 -4.29
C GLN A 127 96.16 -20.24 -5.15
N LEU A 128 96.48 -20.05 -6.44
CA LEU A 128 95.63 -19.29 -7.36
C LEU A 128 94.25 -19.94 -7.57
N GLU A 129 94.19 -21.28 -7.69
CA GLU A 129 92.93 -22.01 -7.73
C GLU A 129 92.10 -21.78 -6.47
N LEU A 130 92.73 -21.88 -5.29
CA LEU A 130 92.07 -21.64 -4.00
C LEU A 130 91.55 -20.20 -3.90
N ASP A 131 92.36 -19.22 -4.26
CA ASP A 131 91.99 -17.80 -4.24
C ASP A 131 90.79 -17.55 -5.18
N SER A 132 90.80 -18.13 -6.39
CA SER A 132 89.68 -18.03 -7.33
C SER A 132 88.39 -18.68 -6.81
N ALA A 133 88.51 -19.81 -6.11
CA ALA A 133 87.37 -20.50 -5.49
C ALA A 133 86.83 -19.70 -4.29
N LEU A 134 87.70 -19.08 -3.49
CA LEU A 134 87.31 -18.19 -2.39
C LEU A 134 86.58 -16.95 -2.90
N GLU A 135 87.07 -16.31 -3.96
CA GLU A 135 86.37 -15.20 -4.61
C GLU A 135 84.99 -15.61 -5.14
N SER A 136 84.90 -16.77 -5.82
CA SER A 136 83.63 -17.30 -6.31
C SER A 136 82.64 -17.58 -5.17
N ALA A 137 83.10 -18.21 -4.09
CA ALA A 137 82.29 -18.47 -2.90
C ALA A 137 81.81 -17.17 -2.24
N GLN A 138 82.64 -16.12 -2.20
CA GLN A 138 82.23 -14.81 -1.70
C GLN A 138 81.16 -14.16 -2.58
N ARG A 139 81.29 -14.24 -3.92
CA ARG A 139 80.28 -13.74 -4.86
C ARG A 139 78.93 -14.43 -4.65
N HIS A 140 78.92 -15.77 -4.57
CA HIS A 140 77.69 -16.53 -4.32
C HIS A 140 77.06 -16.26 -2.95
N ARG A 141 77.88 -16.01 -1.91
CA ARG A 141 77.35 -15.58 -0.60
C ARG A 141 76.65 -14.23 -0.68
N ALA A 142 77.29 -13.24 -1.31
CA ALA A 142 76.70 -11.92 -1.50
C ALA A 142 75.40 -11.97 -2.33
N GLU A 143 75.35 -12.82 -3.35
CA GLU A 143 74.13 -13.06 -4.13
C GLU A 143 73.01 -13.72 -3.29
N ALA A 144 73.35 -14.73 -2.49
CA ALA A 144 72.40 -15.36 -1.59
C ALA A 144 71.82 -14.39 -0.55
N ASP A 145 72.66 -13.48 -0.01
CA ASP A 145 72.21 -12.47 0.94
C ASP A 145 71.29 -11.42 0.28
N ARG A 146 71.61 -10.98 -0.95
CA ARG A 146 70.71 -10.12 -1.74
C ARG A 146 69.35 -10.77 -1.98
N LEU A 147 69.33 -12.04 -2.38
CA LEU A 147 68.07 -12.77 -2.59
C LEU A 147 67.26 -12.92 -1.30
N ARG A 148 67.91 -13.09 -0.14
CA ARG A 148 67.23 -13.12 1.17
C ARG A 148 66.60 -11.77 1.51
N GLU A 149 67.34 -10.67 1.29
CA GLU A 149 66.82 -9.32 1.50
C GLU A 149 65.63 -9.01 0.60
N ASP A 150 65.72 -9.35 -0.69
CA ASP A 150 64.64 -9.14 -1.65
C ASP A 150 63.42 -10.00 -1.31
N ASN A 151 63.62 -11.26 -0.90
CA ASN A 151 62.53 -12.11 -0.42
C ASN A 151 61.86 -11.50 0.84
N ALA A 152 62.64 -10.99 1.80
CA ALA A 152 62.10 -10.32 2.98
C ALA A 152 61.28 -9.07 2.61
N ARG A 153 61.74 -8.27 1.64
CA ARG A 153 60.98 -7.11 1.11
C ARG A 153 59.68 -7.54 0.45
N GLN A 154 59.70 -8.60 -0.35
CA GLN A 154 58.50 -9.13 -1.01
C GLN A 154 57.49 -9.67 0.01
N LEU A 155 57.96 -10.39 1.04
CA LEU A 155 57.09 -10.87 2.12
C LEU A 155 56.46 -9.72 2.91
N ALA A 156 57.23 -8.66 3.20
CA ALA A 156 56.70 -7.47 3.86
C ALA A 156 55.62 -6.77 3.02
N LEU A 157 55.85 -6.64 1.71
CA LEU A 157 54.86 -6.07 0.79
C LEU A 157 53.59 -6.94 0.71
N ASN A 158 53.74 -8.27 0.66
CA ASN A 158 52.61 -9.19 0.61
C ASN A 158 51.77 -9.13 1.90
N ALA A 159 52.43 -9.02 3.06
CA ALA A 159 51.75 -8.82 4.34
C ALA A 159 50.96 -7.50 4.40
N GLU A 160 51.52 -6.42 3.86
CA GLU A 160 50.82 -5.13 3.76
C GLU A 160 49.61 -5.19 2.82
N LEU A 161 49.76 -5.78 1.64
CA LEU A 161 48.65 -5.96 0.69
C LEU A 161 47.55 -6.84 1.28
N SER A 162 47.91 -7.90 2.00
CA SER A 162 46.94 -8.76 2.70
C SER A 162 46.16 -7.96 3.75
N ARG A 163 46.85 -7.13 4.55
CA ARG A 163 46.19 -6.21 5.50
C ARG A 163 45.23 -5.24 4.83
N GLN A 164 45.60 -4.71 3.66
CA GLN A 164 44.75 -3.80 2.90
C GLN A 164 43.51 -4.51 2.36
N ILE A 165 43.64 -5.76 1.92
CA ILE A 165 42.50 -6.60 1.52
C ILE A 165 41.57 -6.82 2.72
N ASP A 166 42.09 -7.24 3.86
CA ASP A 166 41.30 -7.46 5.08
C ASP A 166 40.54 -6.19 5.51
N CYS A 167 41.19 -5.02 5.44
CA CYS A 167 40.54 -3.74 5.73
C CYS A 167 39.43 -3.41 4.72
N CYS A 168 39.67 -3.66 3.43
CA CYS A 168 38.66 -3.48 2.39
C CYS A 168 37.46 -4.43 2.58
N GLU A 169 37.70 -5.67 2.98
CA GLU A 169 36.64 -6.64 3.26
C GLU A 169 35.82 -6.28 4.49
N ALA A 170 36.48 -5.83 5.58
CA ALA A 170 35.81 -5.34 6.78
C ALA A 170 34.94 -4.11 6.50
N THR A 171 35.45 -3.14 5.73
CA THR A 171 34.68 -1.94 5.33
C THR A 171 33.51 -2.29 4.43
N ARG A 172 33.70 -3.23 3.48
CA ARG A 172 32.61 -3.76 2.66
C ARG A 172 31.53 -4.46 3.51
N GLY A 173 31.93 -5.27 4.48
CA GLY A 173 31.01 -5.92 5.42
C GLY A 173 30.17 -4.91 6.18
N SER A 174 30.81 -3.88 6.74
CA SER A 174 30.13 -2.78 7.42
C SER A 174 29.15 -2.03 6.49
N TYR A 175 29.54 -1.77 5.24
CA TYR A 175 28.66 -1.13 4.27
C TYR A 175 27.43 -1.98 3.94
N GLU A 176 27.58 -3.29 3.74
CA GLU A 176 26.43 -4.17 3.49
C GLU A 176 25.52 -4.29 4.72
N GLU A 177 26.05 -4.26 5.94
CA GLU A 177 25.23 -4.18 7.16
C GLU A 177 24.41 -2.89 7.22
N VAL A 178 25.04 -1.74 6.97
CA VAL A 178 24.37 -0.43 6.94
C VAL A 178 23.31 -0.41 5.85
N LYS A 179 23.64 -0.91 4.66
CA LYS A 179 22.73 -1.02 3.53
C LYS A 179 21.53 -1.92 3.87
N SER A 180 21.75 -3.07 4.50
CA SER A 180 20.69 -3.96 4.96
C SER A 180 19.75 -3.28 5.96
N ARG A 181 20.31 -2.62 6.99
CA ARG A 181 19.54 -1.85 7.98
C ARG A 181 18.75 -0.71 7.33
N SER A 182 19.37 0.03 6.41
CA SER A 182 18.70 1.11 5.68
C SER A 182 17.58 0.59 4.78
N GLY A 183 17.77 -0.58 4.14
CA GLY A 183 16.75 -1.24 3.33
C GLY A 183 15.54 -1.67 4.15
N GLN A 184 15.76 -2.22 5.35
CA GLN A 184 14.69 -2.55 6.30
C GLN A 184 13.93 -1.30 6.74
N ALA A 185 14.63 -0.22 7.12
CA ALA A 185 14.00 1.03 7.51
C ALA A 185 13.14 1.64 6.37
N VAL A 186 13.64 1.63 5.13
CA VAL A 186 12.88 2.09 3.95
C VAL A 186 11.62 1.24 3.75
N PHE A 187 11.73 -0.09 3.88
CA PHE A 187 10.58 -0.98 3.75
C PHE A 187 9.51 -0.71 4.82
N GLU A 188 9.92 -0.53 6.08
CA GLU A 188 9.00 -0.19 7.17
C GLU A 188 8.31 1.16 6.94
N LEU A 189 9.04 2.18 6.48
CA LEU A 189 8.47 3.48 6.15
C LEU A 189 7.47 3.39 4.99
N GLN A 190 7.76 2.58 3.96
CA GLN A 190 6.82 2.35 2.85
C GLN A 190 5.53 1.67 3.32
N GLU A 191 5.64 0.69 4.22
CA GLU A 191 4.49 0.00 4.77
C GLU A 191 3.67 0.92 5.70
N GLN A 192 4.32 1.78 6.49
CA GLN A 192 3.64 2.81 7.28
C GLN A 192 2.92 3.83 6.39
N LEU A 193 3.56 4.27 5.30
CA LEU A 193 2.95 5.17 4.33
C LEU A 193 1.70 4.55 3.69
N ARG A 194 1.76 3.27 3.30
CA ARG A 194 0.61 2.54 2.75
C ARG A 194 -0.55 2.49 3.75
N ARG A 195 -0.27 2.12 5.00
CA ARG A 195 -1.29 2.13 6.08
C ARG A 195 -1.88 3.51 6.33
N ALA A 196 -1.06 4.55 6.27
CA ALA A 196 -1.53 5.93 6.41
C ALA A 196 -2.46 6.33 5.26
N GLN A 197 -2.08 5.99 4.01
CA GLN A 197 -2.91 6.24 2.83
C GLN A 197 -4.26 5.50 2.89
N ASP A 198 -4.28 4.24 3.31
CA ASP A 198 -5.52 3.47 3.47
C ASP A 198 -6.42 4.10 4.55
N ARG A 199 -5.85 4.51 5.69
CA ARG A 199 -6.59 5.26 6.71
C ARG A 199 -7.16 6.58 6.19
N THR A 200 -6.40 7.31 5.38
CA THR A 200 -6.88 8.56 4.77
C THR A 200 -8.07 8.29 3.87
N ARG A 201 -8.00 7.26 3.00
CA ARG A 201 -9.12 6.85 2.14
C ARG A 201 -10.36 6.46 2.94
N ASP A 202 -10.19 5.71 4.03
CA ASP A 202 -11.30 5.33 4.91
C ASP A 202 -11.96 6.55 5.57
N LEU A 203 -11.16 7.54 5.99
CA LEU A 203 -11.67 8.77 6.57
C LEU A 203 -12.36 9.66 5.54
N GLU A 204 -11.82 9.77 4.34
CA GLU A 204 -12.44 10.48 3.21
C GLU A 204 -13.78 9.85 2.84
N ALA A 205 -13.88 8.52 2.79
CA ALA A 205 -15.14 7.82 2.56
C ALA A 205 -16.18 8.10 3.66
N LYS A 206 -15.76 8.08 4.93
CA LYS A 206 -16.65 8.42 6.07
C LYS A 206 -17.11 9.88 6.05
N LEU A 207 -16.27 10.80 5.61
CA LEU A 207 -16.63 12.21 5.43
C LEU A 207 -17.66 12.37 4.30
N ALA A 208 -17.42 11.76 3.15
CA ALA A 208 -18.37 11.77 2.04
C ALA A 208 -19.74 11.20 2.44
N ASP A 209 -19.77 10.09 3.17
CA ASP A 209 -21.01 9.51 3.70
C ASP A 209 -21.73 10.46 4.67
N ARG A 210 -20.98 11.19 5.51
CA ARG A 210 -21.54 12.22 6.40
C ARG A 210 -22.14 13.37 5.62
N ASP A 211 -21.44 13.87 4.59
CA ASP A 211 -21.93 14.97 3.76
C ASP A 211 -23.23 14.61 3.05
N VAL A 212 -23.35 13.38 2.54
CA VAL A 212 -24.60 12.87 1.94
C VAL A 212 -25.73 12.82 2.97
N ARG A 213 -25.45 12.35 4.19
CA ARG A 213 -26.44 12.31 5.29
C ARG A 213 -26.87 13.71 5.70
N ASP A 214 -25.94 14.66 5.74
CA ASP A 214 -26.20 16.05 6.14
C ASP A 214 -26.98 16.81 5.07
N ALA A 215 -26.67 16.59 3.79
CA ALA A 215 -27.49 17.06 2.68
C ALA A 215 -28.92 16.49 2.74
N GLY A 216 -29.06 15.20 3.09
CA GLY A 216 -30.35 14.56 3.34
C GLY A 216 -31.13 15.19 4.51
N ARG A 217 -30.44 15.48 5.63
CA ARG A 217 -31.03 16.18 6.79
C ARG A 217 -31.49 17.59 6.42
N SER A 218 -30.64 18.37 5.76
CA SER A 218 -30.98 19.74 5.33
C SER A 218 -32.16 19.75 4.35
N SER A 219 -32.23 18.79 3.43
CA SER A 219 -33.38 18.63 2.53
C SER A 219 -34.66 18.30 3.29
N ALA A 220 -34.61 17.40 4.28
CA ALA A 220 -35.75 17.07 5.13
C ALA A 220 -36.21 18.28 5.96
N GLU A 221 -35.28 19.05 6.54
CA GLU A 221 -35.57 20.28 7.28
C GLU A 221 -36.25 21.34 6.40
N ARG A 222 -35.79 21.52 5.16
CA ARG A 222 -36.45 22.40 4.18
C ARG A 222 -37.89 21.95 3.89
N ARG A 223 -38.12 20.66 3.67
CA ARG A 223 -39.48 20.13 3.43
C ARG A 223 -40.39 20.30 4.65
N LEU A 224 -39.86 20.13 5.85
CA LEU A 224 -40.62 20.34 7.10
C LEU A 224 -40.96 21.81 7.32
N THR A 225 -40.04 22.72 7.05
CA THR A 225 -40.29 24.17 7.14
C THR A 225 -41.30 24.65 6.09
N GLU A 226 -41.20 24.17 4.85
CA GLU A 226 -42.21 24.42 3.81
C GLU A 226 -43.59 23.86 4.18
N PHE A 227 -43.64 22.64 4.73
CA PHE A 227 -44.89 22.05 5.22
C PHE A 227 -45.51 22.88 6.35
N ALA A 228 -44.70 23.30 7.33
CA ALA A 228 -45.15 24.13 8.44
C ALA A 228 -45.69 25.48 7.95
N ALA A 229 -45.00 26.14 7.00
CA ALA A 229 -45.45 27.39 6.42
C ALA A 229 -46.79 27.24 5.66
N ASN A 230 -46.92 26.20 4.84
CA ASN A 230 -48.18 25.90 4.14
C ASN A 230 -49.33 25.62 5.12
N LEU A 231 -49.05 24.91 6.22
CA LEU A 231 -50.04 24.62 7.24
C LEU A 231 -50.44 25.88 8.03
N ALA A 232 -49.49 26.76 8.35
CA ALA A 232 -49.77 28.07 8.94
C ALA A 232 -50.68 28.91 8.05
N TYR A 233 -50.37 28.99 6.75
CA TYR A 233 -51.18 29.69 5.76
C TYR A 233 -52.62 29.16 5.72
N HIS A 234 -52.82 27.84 5.65
CA HIS A 234 -54.16 27.24 5.60
C HIS A 234 -54.95 27.34 6.91
N LEU A 235 -54.27 27.46 8.05
CA LEU A 235 -54.91 27.60 9.36
C LEU A 235 -55.13 29.07 9.75
N GLU A 236 -54.73 30.02 8.89
CA GLU A 236 -54.77 31.46 9.15
C GLU A 236 -54.03 31.85 10.44
N VAL A 237 -52.95 31.13 10.75
CA VAL A 237 -52.08 31.39 11.89
C VAL A 237 -50.84 32.15 11.39
N SER A 238 -50.31 33.07 12.20
CA SER A 238 -49.11 33.84 11.83
C SER A 238 -47.95 32.94 11.39
N GLU A 239 -47.18 33.36 10.37
CA GLU A 239 -46.03 32.62 9.84
C GLU A 239 -44.95 32.29 10.89
N SER A 240 -44.91 33.01 12.00
CA SER A 240 -44.00 32.79 13.13
C SER A 240 -44.53 31.82 14.21
N ALA A 241 -45.66 31.15 13.96
CA ALA A 241 -46.24 30.23 14.92
C ALA A 241 -45.42 28.94 15.03
N SER A 242 -45.18 28.50 16.27
CA SER A 242 -44.52 27.23 16.55
C SER A 242 -45.29 26.03 15.97
N LEU A 243 -44.59 24.93 15.69
CA LEU A 243 -45.20 23.70 15.19
C LEU A 243 -46.30 23.20 16.14
N ASP A 244 -46.10 23.31 17.45
CA ASP A 244 -47.07 22.90 18.47
C ASP A 244 -48.36 23.74 18.41
N THR A 245 -48.23 25.05 18.20
CA THR A 245 -49.41 25.93 18.03
C THR A 245 -50.21 25.58 16.77
N LEU A 246 -49.52 25.22 15.68
CA LEU A 246 -50.16 24.78 14.44
C LEU A 246 -50.89 23.44 14.62
N ILE A 247 -50.25 22.47 15.30
CA ILE A 247 -50.86 21.16 15.63
C ILE A 247 -52.11 21.34 16.49
N ASN A 248 -52.04 22.20 17.50
CA ASN A 248 -53.16 22.46 18.40
C ASN A 248 -54.32 23.13 17.65
N ARG A 249 -54.05 24.09 16.76
CA ARG A 249 -55.09 24.73 15.95
C ARG A 249 -55.74 23.77 14.96
N ALA A 250 -54.94 22.95 14.27
CA ALA A 250 -55.46 21.92 13.37
C ALA A 250 -56.35 20.92 14.12
N SER A 251 -55.93 20.50 15.31
CA SER A 251 -56.69 19.58 16.17
C SER A 251 -58.01 20.21 16.64
N SER A 252 -58.01 21.48 17.05
CA SER A 252 -59.20 22.24 17.41
C SER A 252 -60.18 22.36 16.24
N LEU A 253 -59.72 22.73 15.04
CA LEU A 253 -60.58 22.80 13.86
C LEU A 253 -61.13 21.42 13.45
N ALA A 254 -60.35 20.36 13.58
CA ALA A 254 -60.82 19.00 13.33
C ALA A 254 -61.96 18.61 14.27
N GLN A 255 -61.85 18.99 15.55
CA GLN A 255 -62.88 18.76 16.56
C GLN A 255 -64.13 19.62 16.29
N GLU A 256 -63.98 20.91 15.97
CA GLU A 256 -65.08 21.79 15.56
C GLU A 256 -65.81 21.23 14.32
N ALA A 257 -65.08 20.83 13.28
CA ALA A 257 -65.65 20.22 12.09
C ALA A 257 -66.41 18.92 12.39
N ALA A 258 -65.92 18.10 13.33
CA ALA A 258 -66.65 16.91 13.79
C ALA A 258 -67.97 17.29 14.48
N THR A 259 -67.97 18.31 15.35
CA THR A 259 -69.20 18.78 16.01
C THR A 259 -70.21 19.38 15.04
N LEU A 260 -69.76 20.17 14.06
CA LEU A 260 -70.63 20.76 13.03
C LEU A 260 -71.25 19.68 12.15
N ARG A 261 -70.50 18.65 11.76
CA ARG A 261 -71.05 17.50 11.03
C ARG A 261 -72.10 16.76 11.85
N ALA A 262 -71.89 16.59 13.15
CA ALA A 262 -72.87 15.97 14.04
C ALA A 262 -74.16 16.81 14.14
N ARG A 263 -74.03 18.14 14.25
CA ARG A 263 -75.17 19.08 14.23
C ARG A 263 -75.92 19.05 12.89
N SER A 264 -75.21 19.07 11.76
CA SER A 264 -75.81 18.96 10.42
C SER A 264 -76.65 17.69 10.30
N ARG A 265 -76.10 16.54 10.71
CA ARG A 265 -76.82 15.27 10.70
C ARG A 265 -78.07 15.31 11.58
N SER A 266 -77.96 15.86 12.79
CA SER A 266 -79.12 16.01 13.68
C SER A 266 -80.21 16.91 13.09
N GLN A 267 -79.84 18.00 12.40
CA GLN A 267 -80.79 18.87 11.71
C GLN A 267 -81.42 18.19 10.49
N GLU A 268 -80.65 17.42 9.73
CA GLU A 268 -81.15 16.60 8.62
C GLU A 268 -82.18 15.57 9.13
N GLU A 269 -81.93 14.95 10.28
CA GLU A 269 -82.88 14.03 10.94
C GLU A 269 -84.16 14.76 11.40
N GLN A 270 -84.04 15.96 11.99
CA GLN A 270 -85.20 16.78 12.39
C GLN A 270 -86.04 17.23 11.18
N LEU A 271 -85.38 17.65 10.10
CA LEU A 271 -86.07 18.00 8.86
C LEU A 271 -86.79 16.80 8.26
N ALA A 272 -86.14 15.62 8.22
CA ALA A 272 -86.78 14.39 7.77
C ALA A 272 -88.01 14.04 8.63
N ALA A 273 -87.95 14.24 9.95
CA ALA A 273 -89.09 14.07 10.84
C ALA A 273 -90.22 15.07 10.54
N HIS A 274 -89.92 16.36 10.41
CA HIS A 274 -90.92 17.38 10.07
C HIS A 274 -91.54 17.18 8.69
N GLU A 275 -90.76 16.74 7.69
CA GLU A 275 -91.30 16.36 6.39
C GLU A 275 -92.27 15.18 6.50
N ALA A 276 -91.95 14.18 7.33
CA ALA A 276 -92.84 13.06 7.59
C ALA A 276 -94.14 13.52 8.29
N GLU A 277 -94.04 14.39 9.30
CA GLU A 277 -95.19 15.00 9.98
C GLU A 277 -96.05 15.84 9.02
N ALA A 278 -95.44 16.68 8.19
CA ALA A 278 -96.14 17.50 7.21
C ALA A 278 -96.87 16.64 6.16
N ARG A 279 -96.27 15.54 5.73
CA ARG A 279 -96.92 14.54 4.85
C ARG A 279 -98.12 13.91 5.54
N ALA A 280 -97.97 13.47 6.79
CA ALA A 280 -99.07 12.92 7.59
C ALA A 280 -100.21 13.94 7.83
N ASN A 281 -99.87 15.21 8.10
CA ASN A 281 -100.84 16.30 8.25
C ASN A 281 -101.57 16.60 6.94
N ARG A 282 -100.85 16.63 5.82
CA ARG A 282 -101.44 16.82 4.49
C ARG A 282 -102.44 15.70 4.17
N GLU A 283 -102.11 14.45 4.46
CA GLU A 283 -103.04 13.32 4.30
C GLU A 283 -104.27 13.47 5.19
N THR A 284 -104.09 13.88 6.45
CA THR A 284 -105.19 14.14 7.38
C THR A 284 -106.12 15.25 6.88
N ILE A 285 -105.57 16.38 6.43
CA ILE A 285 -106.34 17.48 5.83
C ILE A 285 -107.08 17.00 4.58
N GLN A 286 -106.43 16.21 3.72
CA GLN A 286 -107.08 15.65 2.54
C GLN A 286 -108.24 14.72 2.90
N ARG A 287 -108.13 13.91 3.96
CA ARG A 287 -109.24 13.09 4.49
C ARG A 287 -110.39 13.95 5.00
N LEU A 288 -110.11 14.94 5.84
CA LEU A 288 -111.13 15.88 6.37
C LEU A 288 -111.82 16.66 5.25
N LEU A 289 -111.08 17.16 4.26
CA LEU A 289 -111.67 17.84 3.10
C LEU A 289 -112.58 16.90 2.28
N ALA A 290 -112.23 15.63 2.17
CA ALA A 290 -113.08 14.63 1.52
C ALA A 290 -114.38 14.40 2.31
N GLU A 291 -114.32 14.38 3.65
CA GLU A 291 -115.49 14.29 4.54
C GLU A 291 -116.38 15.53 4.44
N VAL A 292 -115.81 16.74 4.56
CA VAL A 292 -116.56 18.00 4.43
C VAL A 292 -117.22 18.09 3.06
N ASN A 293 -116.55 17.69 1.98
CA ASN A 293 -117.16 17.66 0.64
C ASN A 293 -118.30 16.64 0.53
N ARG A 294 -118.23 15.49 1.22
CA ARG A 294 -119.35 14.56 1.31
C ARG A 294 -120.52 15.18 2.06
N GLU A 295 -120.29 15.83 3.19
CA GLU A 295 -121.32 16.53 3.97
C GLU A 295 -121.94 17.70 3.20
N HIS A 296 -121.13 18.49 2.47
CA HIS A 296 -121.63 19.60 1.64
C HIS A 296 -122.52 19.10 0.49
N ARG A 297 -122.21 17.94 -0.09
CA ARG A 297 -123.08 17.29 -1.09
C ARG A 297 -124.37 16.73 -0.50
N LEU A 298 -124.39 16.44 0.80
CA LEU A 298 -125.59 15.98 1.53
C LEU A 298 -126.45 17.14 2.07
N ARG A 299 -126.01 18.40 1.93
CA ARG A 299 -126.72 19.61 2.40
C ARG A 299 -127.54 20.24 1.25
N PRO A 300 -128.88 20.36 1.34
CA PRO A 300 -129.71 20.95 0.27
C PRO A 300 -129.49 22.48 0.13
N PRO A 301 -129.69 23.06 -1.08
CA PRO A 301 -129.41 24.47 -1.35
C PRO A 301 -130.42 25.40 -0.66
N ILE A 302 -130.12 25.85 0.55
CA ILE A 302 -130.84 26.94 1.22
C ILE A 302 -130.29 28.27 0.68
N ARG A 303 -130.77 28.71 -0.49
CA ARG A 303 -130.74 30.13 -0.93
C ARG A 303 -131.58 30.34 -2.20
N ARG A 304 -132.89 30.44 -2.04
CA ARG A 304 -133.77 31.17 -2.98
C ARG A 304 -134.92 31.96 -2.31
N THR A 305 -134.96 32.05 -0.98
CA THR A 305 -136.02 32.75 -0.24
C THR A 305 -135.49 33.88 0.64
N SER A 306 -134.78 34.86 0.06
CA SER A 306 -134.47 36.12 0.77
C SER A 306 -134.26 37.34 -0.15
N ARG A 307 -134.84 37.33 -1.37
CA ARG A 307 -134.80 38.48 -2.30
C ARG A 307 -136.11 39.28 -2.38
N SER A 308 -137.08 39.01 -1.52
CA SER A 308 -138.41 39.66 -1.52
C SER A 308 -138.67 40.63 -0.35
N SER A 309 -137.70 40.93 0.52
CA SER A 309 -137.94 41.74 1.75
C SER A 309 -136.87 42.79 2.09
N ALA A 310 -136.15 43.33 1.09
CA ALA A 310 -135.22 44.45 1.34
C ALA A 310 -135.20 45.48 0.19
N ARG A 311 -136.39 45.73 -0.39
CA ARG A 311 -136.68 46.87 -1.27
C ARG A 311 -137.85 47.63 -0.64
N ALA A 312 -137.60 48.46 0.38
CA ALA A 312 -138.39 49.65 0.75
C ALA A 312 -138.09 50.20 2.17
N LEU A 313 -136.85 50.58 2.46
CA LEU A 313 -136.50 51.66 3.41
C LEU A 313 -135.20 52.28 2.87
N ARG A 314 -135.24 52.96 1.70
CA ARG A 314 -135.28 54.43 1.56
C ARG A 314 -134.50 55.13 2.68
N SER A 315 -133.31 55.65 2.38
CA SER A 315 -133.12 57.01 1.82
C SER A 315 -133.65 58.08 2.75
N SER A 316 -132.78 58.61 3.64
CA SER A 316 -132.51 60.04 3.84
C SER A 316 -131.94 60.35 5.23
N GLN A 317 -130.65 60.69 5.26
CA GLN A 317 -129.99 61.79 6.00
C GLN A 317 -128.47 61.52 5.86
N LEU A 318 -127.71 62.16 4.96
CA LEU A 318 -127.20 63.56 5.01
C LEU A 318 -126.63 63.88 6.39
N ASN A 319 -125.39 64.36 6.58
CA ASN A 319 -124.37 64.93 5.71
C ASN A 319 -123.13 65.15 6.62
N GLU A 320 -122.01 65.60 6.04
CA GLU A 320 -120.88 66.29 6.70
C GLU A 320 -119.85 65.42 7.48
N THR A 321 -118.51 65.55 7.34
CA THR A 321 -117.64 66.49 6.61
C THR A 321 -116.16 66.03 6.72
N ILE A 322 -115.40 66.26 5.64
CA ILE A 322 -114.05 66.91 5.56
C ILE A 322 -112.75 66.12 5.93
N TRP A 323 -111.85 66.17 4.94
CA TRP A 323 -110.44 65.75 4.72
C TRP A 323 -109.37 66.58 5.52
N PRO A 324 -108.01 66.54 5.29
CA PRO A 324 -107.16 65.77 4.35
C PRO A 324 -105.79 65.22 4.88
N ASP A 325 -105.10 64.50 3.97
CA ASP A 325 -103.66 64.58 3.63
C ASP A 325 -102.52 63.88 4.42
N LYS A 326 -101.69 63.22 3.57
CA LYS A 326 -100.21 63.13 3.54
C LYS A 326 -99.46 61.85 4.00
N LEU A 327 -98.74 61.32 3.00
CA LEU A 327 -97.44 60.59 3.02
C LEU A 327 -97.50 59.12 3.48
N SER A 328 -96.83 58.13 2.88
CA SER A 328 -95.91 58.04 1.74
C SER A 328 -95.48 56.57 1.57
N CYS A 329 -95.05 56.20 0.36
CA CYS A 329 -94.13 55.09 0.03
C CYS A 329 -94.67 53.65 -0.03
N TRP A 330 -95.29 53.35 -1.16
CA TRP A 330 -95.04 52.10 -1.90
C TRP A 330 -93.60 52.10 -2.48
N ARG A 331 -92.81 51.06 -2.16
CA ARG A 331 -91.63 50.59 -2.93
C ARG A 331 -91.43 49.09 -2.69
N PRO A 332 -91.62 48.23 -3.70
CA PRO A 332 -90.87 47.00 -3.86
C PRO A 332 -89.69 47.32 -4.78
N GLY A 333 -88.51 47.53 -4.20
CA GLY A 333 -87.25 47.65 -4.94
C GLY A 333 -86.77 46.28 -5.40
N TRP A 334 -87.39 45.74 -6.44
CA TRP A 334 -86.78 44.72 -7.30
C TRP A 334 -86.31 45.42 -8.56
N SER A 335 -85.00 45.70 -8.63
CA SER A 335 -84.33 46.10 -9.86
C SER A 335 -83.62 44.88 -10.42
N PRO A 336 -83.92 44.48 -11.67
CA PRO A 336 -83.09 43.62 -12.47
C PRO A 336 -82.10 44.49 -13.25
N THR A 337 -80.86 44.54 -12.80
CA THR A 337 -79.72 44.92 -13.66
C THR A 337 -78.84 43.70 -13.85
N GLY A 338 -78.62 43.39 -15.13
CA GLY A 338 -77.98 42.17 -15.59
C GLY A 338 -76.59 41.95 -15.04
N GLY A 339 -76.35 40.70 -14.68
CA GLY A 339 -75.04 40.07 -14.68
C GLY A 339 -75.23 38.70 -15.28
N CYS A 340 -74.75 38.51 -16.51
CA CYS A 340 -74.71 37.25 -17.25
C CYS A 340 -74.34 36.05 -16.37
N TRP A 341 -75.32 35.28 -15.93
CA TRP A 341 -75.11 33.90 -15.53
C TRP A 341 -75.34 33.01 -16.76
N LYS A 342 -74.24 32.71 -17.45
CA LYS A 342 -74.21 31.56 -18.36
C LYS A 342 -74.46 30.30 -17.52
N PRO A 343 -75.35 29.38 -17.94
CA PRO A 343 -75.36 28.05 -17.37
C PRO A 343 -74.09 27.32 -17.85
N PRO A 344 -73.32 26.63 -16.98
CA PRO A 344 -72.41 25.62 -17.45
C PRO A 344 -73.28 24.48 -17.99
N ARG A 345 -73.13 24.22 -19.28
CA ARG A 345 -73.63 23.02 -19.94
C ARG A 345 -73.25 21.81 -19.10
N LEU A 346 -74.27 21.07 -18.64
CA LEU A 346 -74.13 19.67 -18.29
C LEU A 346 -73.72 18.92 -19.56
N SER A 347 -72.42 18.75 -19.77
CA SER A 347 -71.91 17.65 -20.59
C SER A 347 -71.82 16.44 -19.69
N TRP A 348 -72.87 15.61 -19.73
CA TRP A 348 -72.74 14.20 -19.42
C TRP A 348 -71.69 13.60 -20.39
N ARG A 349 -70.47 13.39 -19.91
CA ARG A 349 -69.57 12.37 -20.46
C ARG A 349 -69.21 11.40 -19.36
N ARG A 350 -69.66 10.17 -19.61
CA ARG A 350 -69.19 8.92 -19.01
C ARG A 350 -67.68 8.93 -18.82
N ARG A 351 -67.24 8.57 -17.62
CA ARG A 351 -66.10 7.67 -17.39
C ARG A 351 -66.23 7.05 -16.00
N THR A 352 -66.77 5.83 -16.02
CA THR A 352 -66.65 4.82 -14.97
C THR A 352 -65.20 4.38 -14.79
N ALA A 353 -64.89 3.86 -13.59
CA ALA A 353 -63.65 3.16 -13.17
C ALA A 353 -62.44 4.10 -12.97
N THR A 354 -61.68 4.09 -11.86
CA THR A 354 -61.39 3.03 -10.89
C THR A 354 -60.70 3.67 -9.69
N TRP A 355 -61.22 3.48 -8.48
CA TRP A 355 -60.51 3.75 -7.23
C TRP A 355 -60.24 2.41 -6.55
N ARG A 356 -59.06 1.86 -6.80
CA ARG A 356 -58.38 0.81 -6.00
C ARG A 356 -56.94 0.70 -6.50
N ARG A 357 -56.00 0.66 -5.56
CA ARG A 357 -54.54 0.47 -5.67
C ARG A 357 -53.68 1.73 -5.94
N SER A 358 -53.16 2.28 -4.86
CA SER A 358 -51.77 2.73 -4.79
C SER A 358 -51.19 2.46 -3.41
N ILE A 359 -50.92 1.18 -3.15
CA ILE A 359 -49.83 0.70 -2.30
C ILE A 359 -49.20 -0.44 -3.12
N ARG A 360 -47.87 -0.38 -3.28
CA ARG A 360 -46.97 -1.22 -4.12
C ARG A 360 -46.64 -0.67 -5.51
N GLN A 361 -45.57 0.12 -5.62
CA GLN A 361 -44.35 -0.22 -6.38
C GLN A 361 -43.44 1.01 -6.46
N VAL A 362 -42.47 1.08 -5.55
CA VAL A 362 -41.14 1.66 -5.84
C VAL A 362 -40.17 0.54 -5.51
N GLY A 363 -39.61 -0.08 -6.55
CA GLY A 363 -38.69 -1.20 -6.42
C GLY A 363 -38.65 -2.05 -7.68
N SER A 364 -38.05 -1.52 -8.75
CA SER A 364 -37.32 -2.28 -9.78
C SER A 364 -36.77 -1.34 -10.87
N CYS A 365 -35.54 -0.89 -10.65
CA CYS A 365 -34.50 -0.44 -11.60
C CYS A 365 -33.21 -0.60 -10.76
N SER A 366 -32.12 -1.26 -11.13
CA SER A 366 -31.66 -1.82 -12.38
C SER A 366 -30.66 -2.92 -11.99
N ALA A 367 -30.91 -4.18 -12.37
CA ALA A 367 -29.93 -5.25 -12.27
C ALA A 367 -29.36 -5.44 -13.67
N GLU A 368 -28.34 -4.65 -13.98
CA GLU A 368 -27.61 -4.70 -15.23
C GLU A 368 -26.68 -5.91 -15.20
N GLN A 369 -26.94 -6.82 -16.12
CA GLN A 369 -26.14 -8.00 -16.39
C GLN A 369 -24.73 -7.57 -16.84
N ARG A 370 -23.70 -7.93 -16.08
CA ARG A 370 -22.36 -8.16 -16.64
C ARG A 370 -22.07 -9.64 -16.59
N THR A 371 -22.32 -10.28 -17.73
CA THR A 371 -21.63 -11.48 -18.17
C THR A 371 -20.14 -11.15 -18.32
N VAL A 372 -19.30 -11.71 -17.46
CA VAL A 372 -17.89 -11.95 -17.78
C VAL A 372 -17.66 -13.45 -17.71
N SER A 373 -17.56 -14.01 -18.90
CA SER A 373 -16.90 -15.27 -19.21
C SER A 373 -15.43 -15.18 -18.80
N SER A 374 -14.95 -16.14 -18.00
CA SER A 374 -13.57 -16.66 -18.01
C SER A 374 -13.52 -17.84 -17.04
N SER A 375 -13.65 -19.05 -17.57
CA SER A 375 -12.51 -19.95 -17.84
C SER A 375 -11.83 -20.42 -16.56
N TRP A 376 -12.25 -21.61 -16.13
CA TRP A 376 -11.48 -22.50 -15.27
C TRP A 376 -10.12 -22.81 -15.89
N PRO A 377 -9.04 -22.89 -15.10
CA PRO A 377 -7.97 -23.84 -15.35
C PRO A 377 -8.03 -24.99 -14.32
N PRO A 378 -7.55 -26.19 -14.68
CA PRO A 378 -7.54 -27.34 -13.79
C PRO A 378 -6.36 -27.22 -12.82
N CYS A 379 -6.63 -27.22 -11.51
CA CYS A 379 -5.60 -27.49 -10.52
C CYS A 379 -5.51 -28.99 -10.28
N SER A 380 -4.57 -29.59 -11.00
CA SER A 380 -3.97 -30.87 -10.65
C SER A 380 -3.20 -30.72 -9.33
N SER A 381 -3.60 -31.48 -8.31
CA SER A 381 -2.68 -32.04 -7.30
C SER A 381 -1.64 -32.96 -8.00
N PRO A 382 -0.48 -33.35 -7.43
CA PRO A 382 -0.22 -33.62 -6.00
C PRO A 382 1.22 -33.30 -5.49
N TRP A 383 1.49 -33.71 -4.24
CA TRP A 383 2.78 -33.87 -3.53
C TRP A 383 3.17 -32.80 -2.50
N LEU A 384 2.70 -33.02 -1.27
CA LEU A 384 3.45 -32.71 -0.05
C LEU A 384 3.95 -34.04 0.53
N GLN A 385 5.27 -34.24 0.48
CA GLN A 385 6.03 -35.10 1.38
C GLN A 385 6.83 -34.17 2.29
N ARG A 386 6.52 -34.20 3.59
CA ARG A 386 7.44 -33.96 4.70
C ARG A 386 6.96 -34.79 5.87
#